data_AF-A0A954LMP1-F1
#
_entry.id   AF-A0A954LMP1-F1
#
_cell.length_a   1.000
_cell.length_b   1.000
_cell.length_c   1.000
_cell.angle_alpha   90.00
_cell.angle_beta   90.00
_cell.angle_gamma   90.00
#
_symmetry.space_group_name_H-M   'P 1'
#
loop_
_entity.id
_entity.type
_entity.pdbx_description
1 polymer ?
#
loop_
_entity_poly.entity_id
_entity_poly.type
_entity_poly.pdbx_seq_one_letter_code
_entity_poly.pdbx_strand_id
1 'polypeptide(L)'
;MKMKSIVLFAVAIALGLFAMLGVQEVMSQNNAEEKYAQVLVATVDIAPGVPLDETNVSFKKWPLDAVPQGAVTTEEQYVERALKGAAV
;
A
#
# COMPACT_ATOMS: atom_id res chain seq x y z
N MET A 1 10.68 -36.58 40.66
CA MET A 1 9.86 -35.35 40.46
C MET A 1 10.60 -34.24 39.69
N LYS A 2 11.86 -33.89 40.02
CA LYS A 2 12.56 -32.69 39.48
C LYS A 2 12.99 -32.76 37.99
N MET A 3 13.41 -33.92 37.50
CA MET A 3 13.90 -34.07 36.11
C MET A 3 12.78 -33.89 35.07
N LYS A 4 11.56 -34.37 35.38
CA LYS A 4 10.40 -34.25 34.49
C LYS A 4 9.99 -32.79 34.26
N SER A 5 10.08 -31.94 35.29
CA SER A 5 9.82 -30.49 35.14
C SER A 5 10.89 -29.78 34.31
N ILE A 6 12.16 -30.15 34.44
CA ILE A 6 13.25 -29.56 33.63
C ILE A 6 13.08 -29.88 32.15
N VAL A 7 12.72 -31.13 31.83
CA VAL A 7 12.45 -31.55 30.44
C VAL A 7 11.23 -30.80 29.89
N LEU A 8 10.18 -30.63 30.68
CA LEU A 8 8.99 -29.86 30.26
C LEU A 8 9.34 -28.39 29.98
N PHE A 9 10.21 -27.80 30.80
CA PHE A 9 10.66 -26.41 30.62
C PHE A 9 11.51 -26.24 29.36
N ALA A 10 12.41 -27.18 29.08
CA ALA A 10 13.21 -27.18 27.85
C ALA A 10 12.34 -27.29 26.59
N VAL A 11 11.30 -28.12 26.61
CA VAL A 11 10.35 -28.26 25.50
C VAL A 11 9.55 -26.97 25.28
N ALA A 12 9.10 -26.32 26.35
CA ALA A 12 8.39 -25.04 26.26
C ALA A 12 9.25 -23.94 25.62
N ILE A 13 10.53 -23.86 26.01
CA ILE A 13 11.49 -22.90 25.43
C ILE A 13 11.73 -23.20 23.94
N ALA A 14 11.92 -24.47 23.59
CA ALA A 14 12.12 -24.87 22.20
C ALA A 14 10.91 -24.52 21.32
N LEU A 15 9.69 -24.83 21.76
CA LEU A 15 8.47 -24.52 21.02
C LEU A 15 8.25 -23.00 20.86
N GLY A 16 8.58 -22.20 21.88
CA GLY A 16 8.51 -20.74 21.79
C GLY A 16 9.48 -20.15 20.75
N LEU A 17 10.70 -20.66 20.69
CA LEU A 17 11.71 -20.23 19.71
C LEU A 17 11.36 -20.66 18.27
N PHE A 18 10.88 -21.89 18.08
CA PHE A 18 10.43 -22.38 16.77
C PHE A 18 9.23 -21.57 16.25
N ALA A 19 8.30 -21.17 17.12
CA ALA A 19 7.17 -20.33 16.74
C ALA A 19 7.60 -18.94 16.26
N MET A 20 8.57 -18.30 16.92
CA MET A 20 9.08 -16.98 16.50
C MET A 20 9.76 -17.01 15.13
N LEU A 21 10.55 -18.05 14.84
CA LEU A 21 11.23 -18.18 13.56
C LEU A 21 10.26 -18.49 12.41
N GLY A 22 9.23 -19.32 12.66
CA GLY A 22 8.23 -19.67 11.64
C GLY A 22 7.29 -18.52 11.24
N VAL A 23 7.00 -17.58 12.15
CA VAL A 23 6.11 -16.44 11.86
C VAL A 23 6.77 -15.41 10.95
N GLN A 24 8.09 -15.22 11.04
CA GLN A 24 8.78 -14.26 10.18
C GLN A 24 8.67 -14.65 8.70
N GLU A 25 8.76 -15.95 8.38
CA GLU A 25 8.67 -16.42 6.99
C GLU A 25 7.27 -16.25 6.39
N VAL A 26 6.21 -16.47 7.18
CA VAL A 26 4.82 -16.25 6.75
C VAL A 26 4.51 -14.74 6.59
N MET A 27 5.04 -13.90 7.49
CA MET A 27 4.82 -12.46 7.40
C MET A 27 5.63 -11.81 6.26
N SER A 28 6.79 -12.39 5.91
CA SER A 28 7.59 -12.00 4.74
C SER A 28 6.99 -12.50 3.42
N GLN A 29 6.30 -13.64 3.39
CA GLN A 29 5.61 -14.13 2.18
C GLN A 29 4.41 -13.25 1.76
N ASN A 30 3.85 -12.46 2.69
CA ASN A 30 2.79 -11.50 2.39
C ASN A 30 3.31 -10.11 1.98
N ASN A 31 4.63 -9.89 1.99
CA ASN A 31 5.23 -8.82 1.19
C ASN A 31 5.38 -9.32 -0.25
N ALA A 32 4.27 -9.66 -0.91
CA ALA A 32 4.22 -9.47 -2.35
C ALA A 32 4.66 -8.01 -2.53
N GLU A 33 5.76 -7.76 -3.25
CA GLU A 33 6.22 -6.42 -3.54
C GLU A 33 5.04 -5.63 -4.08
N GLU A 34 4.36 -4.87 -3.22
CA GLU A 34 3.21 -4.08 -3.61
C GLU A 34 3.77 -3.03 -4.55
N LYS A 35 3.63 -3.28 -5.85
CA LYS A 35 4.11 -2.38 -6.86
C LYS A 35 3.20 -1.16 -6.79
N TYR A 36 3.77 -0.04 -6.38
CA TYR A 36 3.06 1.23 -6.31
C TYR A 36 3.25 2.00 -7.61
N ALA A 37 2.21 2.72 -8.04
CA ALA A 37 2.28 3.72 -9.10
C ALA A 37 1.85 5.09 -8.57
N GLN A 38 2.37 6.15 -9.20
CA GLN A 38 1.94 7.51 -8.91
C GLN A 38 0.71 7.83 -9.77
N VAL A 39 -0.36 8.28 -9.12
CA VAL A 39 -1.64 8.61 -9.77
C VAL A 39 -2.01 10.04 -9.41
N LEU A 40 -2.43 10.81 -10.41
CA LEU A 40 -2.95 12.17 -10.21
C LEU A 40 -4.30 12.11 -9.49
N VAL A 41 -4.42 12.83 -8.38
CA VAL A 41 -5.65 12.95 -7.58
C VAL A 41 -6.01 14.42 -7.37
N ALA A 42 -7.31 14.69 -7.26
CA ALA A 42 -7.80 16.00 -6.84
C ALA A 42 -7.53 16.21 -5.35
N THR A 43 -6.99 17.37 -4.98
CA THR A 43 -6.75 17.77 -3.57
C THR A 43 -7.88 18.62 -3.01
N VAL A 44 -8.66 19.23 -3.90
CA VAL A 44 -9.82 20.07 -3.62
C VAL A 44 -10.96 19.69 -4.56
N ASP A 45 -12.16 20.20 -4.30
CA ASP A 45 -13.25 20.08 -5.25
C ASP A 45 -12.98 20.98 -6.48
N ILE A 46 -13.14 20.42 -7.69
CA ILE A 46 -12.81 21.07 -8.95
C ILE A 46 -14.09 21.16 -9.77
N ALA A 47 -14.49 22.37 -10.15
CA ALA A 47 -15.66 22.55 -11.02
C ALA A 47 -15.33 22.18 -12.48
N PRO A 48 -16.32 21.72 -13.27
CA PRO A 48 -16.11 21.47 -14.70
C PRO A 48 -15.63 22.74 -15.43
N GLY A 49 -14.63 22.58 -16.30
CA GLY A 49 -13.99 23.67 -17.03
C GLY A 49 -12.85 24.37 -16.29
N VAL A 50 -12.61 24.06 -15.01
CA VAL A 50 -11.44 24.57 -14.28
C VAL A 50 -10.17 23.82 -14.74
N PRO A 51 -9.11 24.55 -15.14
CA PRO A 51 -7.82 23.95 -15.50
C PRO A 51 -7.18 23.21 -14.32
N LEU A 52 -6.51 22.11 -14.62
CA LEU A 52 -5.77 21.33 -13.64
C LEU A 52 -4.38 21.93 -13.43
N ASP A 53 -4.02 22.19 -12.18
CA ASP A 53 -2.74 22.76 -11.79
C ASP A 53 -2.28 22.23 -10.41
N GLU A 54 -1.06 22.57 -10.00
CA GLU A 54 -0.47 22.12 -8.74
C GLU A 54 -1.25 22.56 -7.49
N THR A 55 -2.15 23.53 -7.60
CA THR A 55 -2.98 23.99 -6.48
C THR A 55 -4.20 23.11 -6.26
N ASN A 56 -4.64 22.38 -7.30
CA ASN A 56 -5.87 21.58 -7.27
C ASN A 56 -5.69 20.08 -7.53
N VAL A 57 -4.53 19.66 -8.05
CA VAL A 57 -4.17 18.24 -8.23
C VAL A 57 -2.79 17.91 -7.67
N SER A 58 -2.58 16.66 -7.29
CA SER A 58 -1.29 16.15 -6.79
C SER A 58 -1.13 14.67 -7.08
N PHE A 59 0.10 14.18 -7.19
CA PHE A 59 0.38 12.75 -7.36
C PHE A 59 0.40 12.02 -6.02
N LYS A 60 -0.38 10.95 -5.89
CA LYS A 60 -0.35 10.03 -4.74
C LYS A 60 0.05 8.62 -5.16
N LYS A 61 0.75 7.92 -4.27
CA LYS A 61 1.11 6.51 -4.46
C LYS A 61 -0.10 5.63 -4.18
N TRP A 62 -0.51 4.87 -5.18
CA TRP A 62 -1.57 3.87 -5.09
C TRP A 62 -0.99 2.50 -5.46
N PRO A 63 -1.47 1.40 -4.85
CA PRO A 63 -1.04 0.07 -5.24
C PRO A 63 -1.59 -0.23 -6.66
N LEU A 64 -0.80 -0.91 -7.49
CA LEU A 64 -1.08 -1.07 -8.93
C LEU A 64 -2.44 -1.73 -9.23
N ASP A 65 -2.91 -2.59 -8.34
CA ASP A 65 -4.21 -3.26 -8.41
C ASP A 65 -5.40 -2.30 -8.18
N ALA A 66 -5.20 -1.20 -7.47
CA ALA A 66 -6.21 -0.18 -7.21
C ALA A 66 -6.18 0.98 -8.22
N VAL A 67 -5.19 1.02 -9.12
CA VAL A 67 -5.06 2.11 -10.10
C VAL A 67 -6.12 1.98 -11.21
N PRO A 68 -6.99 2.99 -11.40
CA PRO A 68 -7.98 2.95 -12.47
C PRO A 68 -7.33 2.92 -13.86
N GLN A 69 -8.00 2.27 -14.81
CA GLN A 69 -7.56 2.30 -16.21
C GLN A 69 -7.59 3.74 -16.75
N GLY A 70 -6.48 4.18 -17.36
CA GLY A 70 -6.36 5.54 -17.87
C GLY A 70 -5.98 6.60 -16.83
N ALA A 71 -5.57 6.18 -15.62
CA ALA A 71 -5.01 7.07 -14.62
C ALA A 71 -3.81 7.86 -15.17
N VAL A 72 -3.78 9.16 -14.86
CA VAL A 72 -2.67 10.04 -15.22
C VAL A 72 -1.50 9.78 -14.28
N THR A 73 -0.35 9.43 -14.85
CA THR A 73 0.87 9.05 -14.10
C THR A 73 2.03 10.03 -14.30
N THR A 74 1.92 10.97 -15.24
CA THR A 74 2.94 11.99 -15.51
C THR A 74 2.29 13.35 -15.74
N GLU A 75 3.05 14.43 -15.52
CA GLU A 75 2.54 15.80 -15.62
C GLU A 75 2.07 16.15 -17.03
N GLU A 76 2.82 15.72 -18.05
CA GLU A 76 2.55 16.04 -19.46
C GLU A 76 1.20 15.51 -19.95
N GLN A 77 0.64 14.52 -19.26
CA GLN A 77 -0.67 13.95 -19.59
C GLN A 77 -1.83 14.84 -19.15
N TYR A 78 -1.63 15.83 -18.28
CA TYR A 78 -2.71 16.73 -17.85
C TYR A 78 -2.45 18.23 -18.09
N VAL A 79 -1.26 18.59 -18.57
CA VAL A 79 -0.96 19.97 -18.99
C VAL A 79 -2.06 20.48 -19.93
N GLU A 80 -2.57 21.67 -19.65
CA GLU A 80 -3.67 22.34 -20.38
C GLU A 80 -5.02 21.59 -20.38
N ARG A 81 -5.20 20.57 -19.53
CA ARG A 81 -6.50 19.91 -19.36
C ARG A 81 -7.33 20.57 -18.28
N ALA A 82 -8.64 20.47 -18.46
CA ALA A 82 -9.63 20.89 -17.48
C ALA A 82 -10.54 19.71 -17.13
N LEU A 83 -11.16 19.77 -15.96
CA LEU A 83 -12.15 18.77 -15.57
C LEU A 83 -13.34 18.82 -16.54
N LYS A 84 -13.68 17.69 -17.16
CA LYS A 84 -14.82 17.60 -18.10
C LYS A 84 -16.15 17.33 -17.42
N GLY A 85 -16.14 16.72 -16.24
CA GLY A 85 -17.31 16.41 -15.44
C GLY A 85 -16.87 15.86 -14.08
N ALA A 86 -17.68 16.10 -13.05
CA ALA A 86 -17.44 15.54 -11.72
C ALA A 86 -17.71 14.02 -11.72
N ALA A 87 -16.95 13.28 -10.92
CA ALA A 87 -17.29 11.89 -10.63
C ALA A 87 -18.59 11.88 -9.80
N VAL A 88 -19.62 11.18 -10.29
CA VAL A 88 -20.91 10.98 -9.61
C VAL A 88 -20.88 9.68 -8.83
#